data_AF-A0A8H8M473-F1
#
_entry.id   AF-A0A8H8M473-F1
#
_cell.length_a   1.000
_cell.length_b   1.000
_cell.length_c   1.000
_cell.angle_alpha   90.00
_cell.angle_beta   90.00
_cell.angle_gamma   90.00
#
_symmetry.space_group_name_H-M   'P 1'
#
loop_
_entity.id
_entity.type
_entity.pdbx_description
1 polymer ?
#
loop_
_entity_poly.entity_id
_entity_poly.type
_entity_poly.pdbx_seq_one_letter_code
_entity_poly.pdbx_strand_id
1 'polypeptide(L)'
;MNIVASSIGHLSVSSSRRPSCKPIISASYTSCSSSEPSPSKVVVSPGSSAQVVVSFKPPVGVDPQAFPVYSGFIQAKGDDGSTLHSSYLGLAASLKDMKVIDNTDSYFDIKLPFITDKDGDPINATTTYSMKGNDTPTLLYRLVAGSPLLRMDLIDSSLNIADLPRHNLESKGTHVERSLLEISQVPTLGILYSKRYVSRNSFSPTAGSNGYNQFTISSFENGTGIPNGSYRVMLRAAKIATDLTKDDNYEVWASPEIVVNRV
;
A
#
# COMPACT_ATOMS: atom_id res chain seq x y z
N MET A 1 -19.66 -12.00 4.38
CA MET A 1 -20.01 -10.91 5.32
C MET A 1 -21.18 -11.40 6.15
N ASN A 2 -21.03 -11.49 7.48
CA ASN A 2 -22.12 -11.90 8.36
C ASN A 2 -22.94 -10.66 8.68
N ILE A 3 -24.19 -10.61 8.21
CA ILE A 3 -25.11 -9.55 8.59
C ILE A 3 -25.91 -10.06 9.78
N VAL A 4 -25.71 -9.43 10.93
CA VAL A 4 -26.53 -9.65 12.13
C VAL A 4 -27.62 -8.60 12.10
N ALA A 5 -28.86 -9.02 11.90
CA ALA A 5 -30.03 -8.15 11.98
C ALA A 5 -30.85 -8.52 13.21
N SER A 6 -31.13 -7.53 14.05
CA SER A 6 -32.11 -7.62 15.13
C SER A 6 -33.38 -6.88 14.68
N SER A 7 -34.50 -7.59 14.52
CA SER A 7 -35.82 -6.98 14.33
C SER A 7 -36.89 -7.82 15.01
N ILE A 8 -38.11 -7.27 15.12
CA ILE A 8 -39.29 -8.01 15.57
C ILE A 8 -40.10 -8.30 14.29
N GLY A 9 -40.30 -9.57 13.93
CA GLY A 9 -41.19 -9.98 12.84
C GLY A 9 -40.57 -10.85 11.74
N HIS A 10 -41.40 -11.20 10.74
CA HIS A 10 -40.99 -11.93 9.54
C HIS A 10 -40.29 -10.96 8.57
N LEU A 11 -39.05 -11.25 8.20
CA LEU A 11 -38.25 -10.49 7.24
C LEU A 11 -38.10 -11.30 5.94
N SER A 12 -38.43 -10.70 4.81
CA SER A 12 -38.01 -11.18 3.49
C SER A 12 -36.75 -10.43 3.05
N VAL A 13 -35.69 -11.15 2.71
CA VAL A 13 -34.41 -10.58 2.28
C VAL A 13 -34.29 -10.75 0.78
N SER A 14 -34.08 -9.65 0.06
CA SER A 14 -33.82 -9.65 -1.38
C SER A 14 -32.54 -8.90 -1.69
N SER A 15 -31.74 -9.44 -2.62
CA SER A 15 -30.67 -8.70 -3.29
C SER A 15 -31.25 -8.09 -4.57
N SER A 16 -31.10 -6.78 -4.76
CA SER A 16 -31.55 -6.12 -5.99
C SER A 16 -30.65 -6.53 -7.17
N ARG A 17 -31.26 -6.96 -8.29
CA ARG A 17 -30.57 -7.22 -9.58
C ARG A 17 -30.13 -5.94 -10.32
N ARG A 18 -30.23 -4.77 -9.69
CA ARG A 18 -29.75 -3.49 -10.24
C ARG A 18 -28.81 -2.82 -9.25
N PRO A 19 -27.51 -3.16 -9.24
CA PRO A 19 -26.52 -2.37 -8.51
C PRO A 19 -26.51 -0.94 -9.08
N SER A 20 -26.77 0.05 -8.24
CA SER A 20 -26.58 1.46 -8.60
C SER A 20 -25.13 1.84 -8.30
N CYS A 21 -24.31 1.89 -9.35
CA CYS A 21 -22.96 2.44 -9.32
C CYS A 21 -23.00 3.95 -9.64
N LYS A 22 -23.06 4.81 -8.62
CA LYS A 22 -22.52 6.18 -8.69
C LYS A 22 -21.93 6.52 -7.31
N PRO A 23 -20.62 6.79 -7.24
CA PRO A 23 -20.09 8.09 -7.63
C PRO A 23 -19.17 8.03 -8.86
N ILE A 24 -19.14 9.15 -9.59
CA ILE A 24 -18.41 9.35 -10.85
C ILE A 24 -16.91 9.33 -10.58
N ILE A 25 -16.18 8.35 -11.15
CA ILE A 25 -14.99 8.53 -12.00
C ILE A 25 -14.99 7.34 -12.99
N SER A 26 -14.84 7.64 -14.28
CA SER A 26 -14.80 6.72 -15.43
C SER A 26 -14.27 5.30 -15.16
N ALA A 27 -15.17 4.31 -15.14
CA ALA A 27 -14.86 2.91 -15.43
C ALA A 27 -16.11 2.18 -15.93
N SER A 28 -15.95 1.39 -16.98
CA SER A 28 -16.97 0.60 -17.68
C SER A 28 -17.80 -0.26 -16.70
N TYR A 29 -19.13 -0.19 -16.79
CA TYR A 29 -20.03 -0.92 -15.91
C TYR A 29 -19.97 -2.43 -16.16
N THR A 30 -19.49 -3.20 -15.18
CA THR A 30 -19.61 -4.66 -15.16
C THR A 30 -20.52 -5.07 -14.01
N SER A 31 -21.51 -5.92 -14.28
CA SER A 31 -22.44 -6.40 -13.27
C SER A 31 -21.74 -7.34 -12.27
N CYS A 32 -21.88 -7.04 -10.98
CA CYS A 32 -21.58 -7.99 -9.91
C CYS A 32 -22.74 -9.01 -9.83
N SER A 33 -22.43 -10.29 -9.62
CA SER A 33 -23.45 -11.31 -9.40
C SER A 33 -23.54 -11.65 -7.91
N SER A 34 -24.76 -11.70 -7.39
CA SER A 34 -25.03 -12.18 -6.04
C SER A 34 -25.81 -13.48 -6.11
N SER A 35 -25.57 -14.37 -5.15
CA SER A 35 -26.46 -15.51 -4.93
C SER A 35 -27.77 -15.01 -4.32
N GLU A 36 -28.83 -15.82 -4.43
CA GLU A 36 -30.01 -15.58 -3.61
C GLU A 36 -29.63 -15.67 -2.12
N PRO A 37 -30.17 -14.78 -1.26
CA PRO A 37 -29.98 -14.86 0.18
C PRO A 37 -30.42 -16.21 0.73
N SER A 38 -29.65 -16.79 1.65
CA SER A 38 -29.98 -18.06 2.29
C SER A 38 -29.97 -17.92 3.82
N PRO A 39 -31.13 -18.08 4.50
CA PRO A 39 -32.47 -18.18 3.93
C PRO A 39 -32.97 -16.83 3.37
N SER A 40 -33.88 -16.86 2.39
CA SER A 40 -34.48 -15.64 1.80
C SER A 40 -35.64 -15.06 2.62
N LYS A 41 -36.12 -15.81 3.61
CA LYS A 41 -37.11 -15.37 4.60
C LYS A 41 -36.67 -15.84 5.98
N VAL A 42 -36.82 -14.98 6.99
CA VAL A 42 -36.47 -15.30 8.37
C VAL A 42 -37.52 -14.73 9.32
N VAL A 43 -37.66 -15.33 10.50
CA VAL A 43 -38.49 -14.80 11.60
C VAL A 43 -37.54 -14.44 12.73
N VAL A 44 -37.63 -13.20 13.22
CA VAL A 44 -36.82 -12.75 14.34
C VAL A 44 -37.75 -12.40 15.51
N SER A 45 -37.64 -13.17 16.58
CA SER A 45 -38.39 -12.94 17.82
C SER A 45 -37.81 -11.73 18.58
N PRO A 46 -38.61 -11.06 19.43
CA PRO A 46 -38.10 -9.99 20.29
C PRO A 46 -36.86 -10.41 21.08
N GLY A 47 -35.85 -9.54 21.11
CA GLY A 47 -34.57 -9.81 21.78
C GLY A 47 -33.69 -10.86 21.11
N SER A 48 -34.11 -11.45 19.98
CA SER A 48 -33.35 -12.48 19.26
C SER A 48 -32.65 -11.91 18.01
N SER A 49 -31.74 -12.69 17.44
CA SER A 49 -31.09 -12.40 16.17
C SER A 49 -31.20 -13.60 15.25
N ALA A 50 -31.23 -13.36 13.94
CA ALA A 50 -31.15 -14.42 12.95
C ALA A 50 -30.10 -14.08 11.88
N GLN A 51 -29.52 -15.13 11.30
CA GLN A 51 -28.44 -15.02 10.33
C GLN A 51 -28.97 -15.26 8.91
N VAL A 52 -28.61 -14.37 8.00
CA VAL A 52 -28.82 -14.54 6.56
C VAL A 52 -27.48 -14.42 5.86
N VAL A 53 -27.15 -15.41 5.04
CA VAL A 53 -25.91 -15.44 4.27
C VAL A 53 -26.20 -14.96 2.86
N VAL A 54 -25.45 -13.96 2.42
CA VAL A 54 -25.47 -13.46 1.03
C VAL A 54 -24.06 -13.57 0.48
N SER A 55 -23.90 -14.26 -0.65
CA SER A 55 -22.61 -14.40 -1.32
C SER A 55 -22.54 -13.51 -2.55
N PHE A 56 -21.45 -12.77 -2.67
CA PHE A 56 -21.16 -11.90 -3.81
C PHE A 56 -19.96 -12.46 -4.56
N LYS A 57 -20.05 -12.50 -5.89
CA LYS A 57 -18.90 -12.79 -6.76
C LYS A 57 -18.42 -11.46 -7.37
N PRO A 58 -17.12 -11.14 -7.26
CA PRO A 58 -16.56 -9.98 -7.94
C PRO A 58 -16.91 -9.97 -9.44
N PRO A 59 -17.10 -8.80 -10.06
CA PRO A 59 -17.27 -8.68 -11.50
C PRO A 59 -16.11 -9.33 -12.27
N VAL A 60 -16.41 -9.96 -13.40
CA VAL A 60 -15.43 -10.61 -14.29
C VAL A 60 -15.12 -9.73 -15.50
N GLY A 61 -13.90 -9.80 -16.05
CA GLY A 61 -13.52 -8.99 -17.21
C GLY A 61 -13.23 -7.51 -16.90
N VAL A 62 -13.07 -7.17 -15.62
CA VAL A 62 -12.56 -5.86 -15.18
C VAL A 62 -11.04 -5.93 -14.98
N ASP A 63 -10.35 -4.82 -15.22
CA ASP A 63 -8.91 -4.72 -14.98
C ASP A 63 -8.62 -4.63 -13.47
N PRO A 64 -7.93 -5.62 -12.87
CA PRO A 64 -7.59 -5.59 -11.45
C PRO A 64 -6.57 -4.50 -11.09
N GLN A 65 -5.76 -4.01 -12.05
CA GLN A 65 -4.79 -2.93 -11.81
C GLN A 65 -5.46 -1.57 -11.62
N ALA A 66 -6.71 -1.43 -12.07
CA ALA A 66 -7.54 -0.26 -11.80
C ALA A 66 -8.19 -0.30 -10.40
N PHE A 67 -7.95 -1.34 -9.59
CA PHE A 67 -8.56 -1.55 -8.28
C PHE A 67 -10.08 -1.33 -8.26
N PRO A 68 -10.85 -2.02 -9.13
CA PRO A 68 -12.27 -1.78 -9.31
C PRO A 68 -13.07 -2.11 -8.04
N VAL A 69 -13.77 -1.10 -7.55
CA VAL A 69 -14.66 -1.20 -6.40
C VAL A 69 -16.07 -1.58 -6.87
N TYR A 70 -16.68 -2.56 -6.23
CA TYR A 70 -18.09 -2.91 -6.43
C TYR A 70 -18.87 -2.75 -5.12
N SER A 71 -20.09 -2.24 -5.21
CA SER A 71 -20.90 -1.94 -4.03
C SER A 71 -22.38 -2.18 -4.29
N GLY A 72 -23.17 -2.09 -3.24
CA GLY A 72 -24.62 -2.14 -3.30
C GLY A 72 -25.22 -2.15 -1.90
N PHE A 73 -26.46 -2.63 -1.81
CA PHE A 73 -27.12 -2.84 -0.53
C PHE A 73 -28.01 -4.08 -0.58
N ILE A 74 -28.20 -4.69 0.59
CA ILE A 74 -29.17 -5.74 0.85
C ILE A 74 -30.37 -5.08 1.51
N GLN A 75 -31.57 -5.39 1.03
CA GLN A 75 -32.81 -4.87 1.55
C GLN A 75 -33.62 -6.01 2.19
N ALA A 76 -33.99 -5.82 3.44
CA ALA A 76 -34.96 -6.66 4.12
C ALA A 76 -36.27 -5.89 4.28
N LYS A 77 -37.39 -6.52 3.91
CA LYS A 77 -38.73 -5.98 4.07
C LYS A 77 -39.50 -6.81 5.09
N GLY A 78 -39.98 -6.14 6.13
CA GLY A 78 -40.83 -6.71 7.16
C GLY A 78 -42.28 -6.81 6.69
N ASP A 79 -42.99 -7.82 7.19
CA ASP A 79 -44.43 -7.95 6.97
C ASP A 79 -45.23 -6.78 7.60
N ASP A 80 -44.63 -6.08 8.57
CA ASP A 80 -45.14 -4.85 9.19
C ASP A 80 -44.93 -3.59 8.32
N GLY A 81 -44.37 -3.75 7.12
CA GLY A 81 -44.05 -2.64 6.21
C GLY A 81 -42.71 -1.98 6.50
N SER A 82 -41.98 -2.39 7.54
CA SER A 82 -40.64 -1.88 7.83
C SER A 82 -39.65 -2.27 6.72
N THR A 83 -38.59 -1.48 6.58
CA THR A 83 -37.52 -1.73 5.62
C THR A 83 -36.17 -1.48 6.29
N LEU A 84 -35.27 -2.46 6.18
CA LEU A 84 -33.89 -2.37 6.65
C LEU A 84 -32.93 -2.48 5.47
N HIS A 85 -31.94 -1.61 5.43
CA HIS A 85 -30.89 -1.61 4.40
C HIS A 85 -29.54 -1.91 5.06
N SER A 86 -28.75 -2.75 4.41
CA SER A 86 -27.34 -3.01 4.77
C SER A 86 -26.47 -2.83 3.54
N SER A 87 -25.61 -1.81 3.54
CA SER A 87 -24.69 -1.56 2.43
C SER A 87 -23.54 -2.55 2.43
N TYR A 88 -23.02 -2.87 1.25
CA TYR A 88 -21.81 -3.66 1.08
C TYR A 88 -20.85 -2.99 0.10
N LEU A 89 -19.57 -3.27 0.30
CA LEU A 89 -18.46 -2.83 -0.54
C LEU A 89 -17.51 -4.02 -0.71
N GLY A 90 -17.01 -4.20 -1.92
CA GLY A 90 -15.96 -5.15 -2.22
C GLY A 90 -15.01 -4.58 -3.28
N LEU A 91 -13.85 -5.22 -3.39
CA LEU A 91 -12.80 -4.83 -4.32
C LEU A 91 -12.52 -6.04 -5.22
N ALA A 92 -12.62 -5.85 -6.53
CA ALA A 92 -12.30 -6.87 -7.53
C ALA A 92 -10.80 -6.83 -7.88
N ALA A 93 -9.95 -6.75 -6.86
CA ALA A 93 -8.50 -6.73 -6.93
C ALA A 93 -7.90 -7.13 -5.57
N SER A 94 -6.61 -7.46 -5.56
CA SER A 94 -5.85 -7.73 -4.34
C SER A 94 -5.16 -6.45 -3.87
N LEU A 95 -5.47 -5.97 -2.66
CA LEU A 95 -4.77 -4.81 -2.08
C LEU A 95 -3.26 -5.03 -1.90
N LYS A 96 -2.82 -6.30 -1.85
CA LYS A 96 -1.39 -6.64 -1.78
C LYS A 96 -0.64 -6.29 -3.07
N ASP A 97 -1.33 -6.26 -4.20
CA ASP A 97 -0.76 -5.93 -5.51
C ASP A 97 -0.76 -4.42 -5.77
N MET A 98 -1.29 -3.62 -4.84
CA MET A 98 -1.32 -2.17 -4.98
C MET A 98 0.09 -1.59 -4.89
N LYS A 99 0.46 -0.84 -5.92
CA LYS A 99 1.73 -0.11 -5.95
C LYS A 99 1.81 0.84 -4.76
N VAL A 100 2.93 0.84 -4.05
CA VAL A 100 3.17 1.73 -2.90
C VAL A 100 4.11 2.85 -3.28
N ILE A 101 5.31 2.54 -3.79
CA ILE A 101 6.32 3.51 -4.22
C ILE A 101 6.00 3.94 -5.67
N ASP A 102 5.86 5.24 -5.89
CA ASP A 102 5.80 5.79 -7.25
C ASP A 102 7.15 5.54 -7.95
N ASN A 103 7.13 4.75 -9.02
CA ASN A 103 8.29 4.48 -9.85
C ASN A 103 8.13 4.99 -11.28
N THR A 104 7.25 5.98 -11.46
CA THR A 104 6.95 6.60 -12.75
C THR A 104 7.61 7.97 -12.86
N ASP A 105 7.57 8.53 -14.06
CA ASP A 105 7.94 9.91 -14.37
C ASP A 105 6.74 10.87 -14.36
N SER A 106 5.52 10.35 -14.18
CA SER A 106 4.25 11.10 -14.36
C SER A 106 4.08 12.36 -13.50
N TYR A 107 4.88 12.53 -12.45
CA TYR A 107 4.76 13.65 -11.52
C TYR A 107 5.85 14.72 -11.65
N PHE A 108 7.09 14.33 -11.98
CA PHE A 108 8.23 15.24 -12.11
C PHE A 108 8.82 15.28 -13.53
N ASP A 109 8.21 14.57 -14.48
CA ASP A 109 8.80 14.24 -15.80
C ASP A 109 10.17 13.53 -15.69
N ILE A 110 10.47 13.00 -14.50
CA ILE A 110 11.67 12.26 -14.13
C ILE A 110 11.25 11.12 -13.21
N LYS A 111 11.84 9.94 -13.42
CA LYS A 111 11.49 8.73 -12.70
C LYS A 111 11.78 8.86 -11.20
N LEU A 112 10.76 8.60 -10.38
CA LEU A 112 10.89 8.49 -8.93
C LEU A 112 11.25 7.06 -8.49
N PRO A 113 11.73 6.88 -7.24
CA PRO A 113 12.48 7.84 -6.44
C PRO A 113 13.81 8.25 -7.10
N PHE A 114 14.38 9.40 -6.69
CA PHE A 114 15.73 9.83 -7.08
C PHE A 114 16.45 10.57 -5.94
N ILE A 115 17.78 10.62 -6.01
CA ILE A 115 18.64 11.44 -5.13
C ILE A 115 19.04 12.69 -5.91
N THR A 116 19.22 13.82 -5.22
CA THR A 116 19.74 15.06 -5.82
C THR A 116 21.18 15.36 -5.43
N ASP A 117 21.88 16.11 -6.28
CA ASP A 117 23.16 16.75 -5.95
C ASP A 117 22.98 18.05 -5.15
N LYS A 118 24.09 18.80 -5.00
CA LYS A 118 24.13 20.09 -4.27
C LYS A 118 23.29 21.21 -4.90
N ASP A 119 23.04 21.14 -6.20
CA ASP A 119 22.28 22.13 -6.96
C ASP A 119 20.78 21.77 -6.99
N GLY A 120 20.43 20.57 -6.52
CA GLY A 120 19.06 20.05 -6.49
C GLY A 120 18.71 19.21 -7.72
N ASP A 121 19.69 18.91 -8.57
CA ASP A 121 19.47 18.14 -9.79
C ASP A 121 19.54 16.63 -9.52
N PRO A 122 18.69 15.80 -10.16
CA PRO A 122 18.68 14.36 -9.95
C PRO A 122 19.96 13.71 -10.48
N ILE A 123 20.56 12.84 -9.66
CA ILE A 123 21.76 12.08 -10.04
C ILE A 123 21.38 10.77 -10.74
N ASN A 124 22.18 10.36 -11.73
CA ASN A 124 22.05 9.09 -12.44
C ASN A 124 23.36 8.26 -12.46
N ALA A 125 24.43 8.80 -11.88
CA ALA A 125 25.75 8.18 -11.77
C ALA A 125 26.30 8.36 -10.35
N THR A 126 27.50 7.82 -10.11
CA THR A 126 28.18 7.98 -8.82
C THR A 126 28.47 9.46 -8.53
N THR A 127 27.97 9.96 -7.41
CA THR A 127 28.16 11.36 -6.98
C THR A 127 28.81 11.42 -5.60
N THR A 128 29.79 12.32 -5.43
CA THR A 128 30.49 12.55 -4.17
C THR A 128 29.89 13.74 -3.42
N TYR A 129 29.67 13.57 -2.12
CA TYR A 129 29.11 14.56 -1.22
C TYR A 129 30.07 14.85 -0.06
N SER A 130 30.32 16.13 0.21
CA SER A 130 31.08 16.58 1.39
C SER A 130 30.30 16.50 2.70
N MET A 131 28.98 16.29 2.64
CA MET A 131 28.05 16.28 3.78
C MET A 131 28.03 17.63 4.52
N LYS A 132 28.24 18.73 3.79
CA LYS A 132 28.23 20.11 4.31
C LYS A 132 27.19 20.95 3.59
N GLY A 133 26.33 21.64 4.34
CA GLY A 133 25.32 22.53 3.76
C GLY A 133 24.41 21.79 2.77
N ASN A 134 24.25 22.36 1.57
CA ASN A 134 23.47 21.76 0.48
C ASN A 134 24.18 20.60 -0.22
N ASP A 135 25.48 20.38 0.00
CA ASP A 135 26.23 19.24 -0.54
C ASP A 135 26.03 17.98 0.31
N THR A 136 24.75 17.63 0.50
CA THR A 136 24.25 16.49 1.25
C THR A 136 23.16 15.81 0.43
N PRO A 137 23.20 14.47 0.24
CA PRO A 137 22.25 13.79 -0.63
C PRO A 137 20.82 13.91 -0.09
N THR A 138 19.90 14.29 -0.96
CA THR A 138 18.47 14.38 -0.63
C THR A 138 17.67 13.41 -1.49
N LEU A 139 16.95 12.49 -0.85
CA LEU A 139 16.04 11.55 -1.50
C LEU A 139 14.68 12.19 -1.71
N LEU A 140 14.22 12.24 -2.96
CA LEU A 140 12.85 12.58 -3.32
C LEU A 140 12.11 11.31 -3.71
N TYR A 141 10.93 11.12 -3.11
CA TYR A 141 10.10 9.95 -3.35
C TYR A 141 8.62 10.28 -3.17
N ARG A 142 7.76 9.49 -3.82
CA ARG A 142 6.31 9.53 -3.62
C ARG A 142 5.77 8.15 -3.27
N LEU A 143 4.71 8.17 -2.47
CA LEU A 143 3.91 7.02 -2.14
C LEU A 143 2.53 7.19 -2.79
N VAL A 144 2.16 6.30 -3.71
CA VAL A 144 0.83 6.31 -4.37
C VAL A 144 -0.24 5.59 -3.55
N ALA A 145 0.19 4.76 -2.59
CA ALA A 145 -0.63 4.13 -1.55
C ALA A 145 -0.01 4.33 -0.16
N GLY A 146 -0.82 4.12 0.89
CA GLY A 146 -0.30 4.12 2.26
C GLY A 146 0.57 2.89 2.53
N SER A 147 1.61 3.05 3.35
CA SER A 147 2.53 1.99 3.75
C SER A 147 2.47 1.74 5.25
N PRO A 148 2.23 0.49 5.72
CA PRO A 148 2.30 0.16 7.13
C PRO A 148 3.69 0.40 7.75
N LEU A 149 4.76 0.29 6.95
CA LEU A 149 6.14 0.56 7.34
C LEU A 149 6.94 1.07 6.14
N LEU A 150 7.45 2.29 6.26
CA LEU A 150 8.46 2.85 5.35
C LEU A 150 9.81 2.85 6.08
N ARG A 151 10.84 2.32 5.43
CA ARG A 151 12.19 2.26 5.98
C ARG A 151 13.22 2.63 4.92
N MET A 152 14.22 3.40 5.31
CA MET A 152 15.39 3.71 4.51
C MET A 152 16.62 3.21 5.24
N ASP A 153 17.48 2.50 4.52
CA ASP A 153 18.72 1.96 5.06
C ASP A 153 19.89 2.38 4.18
N LEU A 154 21.04 2.57 4.82
CA LEU A 154 22.30 2.68 4.11
C LEU A 154 22.86 1.28 3.90
N ILE A 155 23.23 0.97 2.67
CA ILE A 155 23.83 -0.30 2.28
C ILE A 155 25.16 -0.05 1.59
N ASP A 156 26.04 -1.05 1.63
CA ASP A 156 27.31 -0.98 0.92
C ASP A 156 27.10 -0.89 -0.60
N SER A 157 27.89 -0.07 -1.28
CA SER A 157 27.79 0.13 -2.74
C SER A 157 28.09 -1.12 -3.57
N SER A 158 28.88 -2.05 -3.02
CA SER A 158 29.26 -3.31 -3.66
C SER A 158 28.15 -4.36 -3.67
N LEU A 159 27.08 -4.16 -2.90
CA LEU A 159 25.94 -5.06 -2.91
C LEU A 159 25.28 -5.06 -4.28
N ASN A 160 25.18 -6.25 -4.86
CA ASN A 160 24.55 -6.43 -6.15
C ASN A 160 23.06 -6.11 -6.03
N ILE A 161 22.62 -5.10 -6.78
CA ILE A 161 21.24 -4.62 -6.68
C ILE A 161 20.24 -5.68 -7.17
N ALA A 162 20.69 -6.65 -7.98
CA ALA A 162 19.91 -7.82 -8.38
C ALA A 162 19.66 -8.82 -7.23
N ASP A 163 20.54 -8.83 -6.23
CA ASP A 163 20.43 -9.71 -5.05
C ASP A 163 19.55 -9.08 -3.95
N LEU A 164 19.20 -7.79 -4.09
CA LEU A 164 18.14 -7.22 -3.27
C LEU A 164 16.84 -7.96 -3.57
N PRO A 165 15.99 -8.24 -2.55
CA PRO A 165 14.69 -8.85 -2.74
C PRO A 165 13.90 -8.09 -3.80
N ARG A 166 13.92 -8.63 -5.01
CA ARG A 166 13.29 -8.09 -6.20
C ARG A 166 12.62 -9.28 -6.85
N HIS A 167 11.33 -9.10 -7.08
CA HIS A 167 10.45 -9.96 -7.84
C HIS A 167 9.62 -11.02 -7.09
N ASN A 168 8.33 -10.98 -7.43
CA ASN A 168 7.36 -12.06 -7.30
C ASN A 168 7.93 -13.35 -7.92
N LEU A 169 7.95 -14.45 -7.16
CA LEU A 169 7.50 -15.80 -7.53
C LEU A 169 7.90 -16.83 -6.47
N GLU A 170 6.88 -17.51 -5.93
CA GLU A 170 6.89 -18.85 -5.29
C GLU A 170 7.97 -19.15 -4.23
N SER A 171 7.68 -18.78 -2.99
CA SER A 171 8.35 -19.37 -1.83
C SER A 171 7.92 -20.83 -1.65
N LYS A 172 8.81 -21.77 -2.00
CA LYS A 172 8.82 -23.10 -1.39
C LYS A 172 9.16 -22.94 0.09
N GLY A 173 8.22 -23.36 0.92
CA GLY A 173 8.24 -23.15 2.37
C GLY A 173 9.46 -23.75 3.07
N THR A 174 10.04 -22.96 3.96
CA THR A 174 10.73 -23.45 5.15
C THR A 174 10.46 -22.49 6.30
N HIS A 175 9.83 -23.00 7.35
CA HIS A 175 9.49 -22.22 8.55
C HIS A 175 10.73 -22.07 9.42
N VAL A 176 11.17 -20.83 9.62
CA VAL A 176 12.07 -20.47 10.73
C VAL A 176 11.47 -19.25 11.41
N GLU A 177 11.09 -19.40 12.68
CA GLU A 177 10.66 -18.27 13.52
C GLU A 177 11.83 -17.29 13.66
N ARG A 178 11.69 -16.06 13.16
CA ARG A 178 12.66 -14.98 13.35
C ARG A 178 12.00 -13.74 13.95
N SER A 179 12.70 -13.18 14.93
CA SER A 179 12.37 -12.00 15.70
C SER A 179 12.07 -10.80 14.78
N LEU A 180 11.10 -9.96 15.20
CA LEU A 180 10.55 -8.78 14.50
C LEU A 180 11.57 -7.67 14.16
N LEU A 181 12.86 -7.87 14.45
CA LEU A 181 13.97 -6.97 14.14
C LEU A 181 14.76 -7.37 12.88
N GLU A 182 14.56 -8.59 12.35
CA GLU A 182 15.23 -9.07 11.13
C GLU A 182 14.35 -8.83 9.89
N ILE A 183 14.05 -7.56 9.59
CA ILE A 183 13.67 -7.20 8.22
C ILE A 183 14.97 -7.09 7.44
N SER A 184 15.45 -8.16 6.78
CA SER A 184 16.36 -8.16 5.61
C SER A 184 17.38 -9.30 5.61
N GLN A 185 17.39 -10.13 4.56
CA GLN A 185 18.59 -10.89 4.17
C GLN A 185 19.74 -10.01 3.63
N VAL A 186 19.46 -8.74 3.31
CA VAL A 186 20.45 -7.76 2.85
C VAL A 186 21.20 -7.15 4.05
N PRO A 187 22.54 -7.24 4.11
CA PRO A 187 23.33 -6.55 5.12
C PRO A 187 23.16 -5.03 5.02
N THR A 188 22.70 -4.39 6.09
CA THR A 188 22.58 -2.92 6.17
C THR A 188 23.62 -2.35 7.12
N LEU A 189 24.21 -1.22 6.76
CA LEU A 189 25.15 -0.48 7.62
C LEU A 189 24.43 0.29 8.73
N GLY A 190 23.18 0.67 8.50
CA GLY A 190 22.33 1.32 9.49
C GLY A 190 21.04 1.86 8.91
N ILE A 191 20.11 2.18 9.80
CA ILE A 191 18.81 2.78 9.45
C ILE A 191 19.01 4.28 9.30
N LEU A 192 18.56 4.83 8.17
CA LEU A 192 18.52 6.27 7.93
C LEU A 192 17.19 6.87 8.40
N TYR A 193 16.10 6.13 8.18
CA TYR A 193 14.75 6.58 8.51
C TYR A 193 13.80 5.39 8.67
N SER A 194 12.92 5.43 9.67
CA SER A 194 11.83 4.47 9.81
C SER A 194 10.55 5.16 10.26
N LYS A 195 9.43 4.84 9.61
CA LYS A 195 8.11 5.35 10.02
C LYS A 195 7.01 4.35 9.73
N ARG A 196 6.11 4.18 10.71
CA ARG A 196 4.92 3.33 10.58
C ARG A 196 3.72 4.14 10.08
N TYR A 197 2.84 3.46 9.38
CA TYR A 197 1.54 3.98 8.91
C TYR A 197 1.68 5.31 8.16
N VAL A 198 2.55 5.32 7.15
CA VAL A 198 2.77 6.49 6.30
C VAL A 198 1.63 6.58 5.28
N SER A 199 1.02 7.76 5.16
CA SER A 199 -0.04 8.01 4.17
C SER A 199 0.53 8.17 2.76
N ARG A 200 -0.33 7.99 1.76
CA ARG A 200 -0.03 8.35 0.37
C ARG A 200 0.18 9.86 0.22
N ASN A 201 0.88 10.25 -0.84
CA ASN A 201 0.99 11.63 -1.26
C ASN A 201 -0.29 12.12 -1.98
N SER A 202 -0.50 13.43 -1.93
CA SER A 202 -1.52 14.14 -2.71
C SER A 202 -1.02 14.41 -4.13
N PHE A 203 -1.88 15.00 -4.97
CA PHE A 203 -1.51 15.53 -6.28
C PHE A 203 -1.06 17.01 -6.22
N SER A 204 -0.88 17.58 -5.02
CA SER A 204 -0.37 18.95 -4.88
C SER A 204 1.03 19.05 -5.49
N PRO A 205 1.45 20.17 -6.11
CA PRO A 205 2.77 20.30 -6.69
C PRO A 205 3.91 20.51 -5.67
N THR A 206 3.61 20.74 -4.38
CA THR A 206 4.63 21.11 -3.37
C THR A 206 4.77 20.07 -2.27
N ALA A 207 5.99 19.95 -1.72
CA ALA A 207 6.25 19.06 -0.58
C ALA A 207 5.44 19.47 0.67
N GLY A 208 5.33 20.78 0.95
CA GLY A 208 4.58 21.31 2.10
C GLY A 208 3.08 20.99 2.08
N SER A 209 2.53 20.69 0.90
CA SER A 209 1.14 20.26 0.72
C SER A 209 1.01 18.75 0.41
N ASN A 210 2.01 17.96 0.84
CA ASN A 210 2.07 16.52 0.71
C ASN A 210 2.11 16.03 -0.76
N GLY A 211 2.61 16.83 -1.69
CA GLY A 211 2.79 16.42 -3.09
C GLY A 211 3.81 15.31 -3.27
N TYR A 212 4.92 15.41 -2.52
CA TYR A 212 6.02 14.46 -2.49
C TYR A 212 6.77 14.56 -1.17
N ASN A 213 7.63 13.58 -0.89
CA ASN A 213 8.49 13.56 0.29
C ASN A 213 9.91 13.93 -0.10
N GLN A 214 10.60 14.63 0.81
CA GLN A 214 12.03 14.91 0.74
C GLN A 214 12.68 14.39 2.02
N PHE A 215 13.80 13.69 1.89
CA PHE A 215 14.59 13.21 3.02
C PHE A 215 16.07 13.48 2.78
N THR A 216 16.64 14.43 3.52
CA THR A 216 18.08 14.73 3.48
C THR A 216 18.83 13.72 4.34
N ILE A 217 19.80 13.04 3.74
CA ILE A 217 20.56 11.96 4.36
C ILE A 217 21.82 12.57 4.99
N SER A 218 21.74 12.93 6.27
CA SER A 218 22.84 13.57 7.01
C SER A 218 23.47 12.67 8.08
N SER A 219 22.67 11.82 8.72
CA SER A 219 23.08 10.89 9.77
C SER A 219 22.19 9.65 9.76
N PHE A 220 22.60 8.61 10.50
CA PHE A 220 21.72 7.51 10.85
C PHE A 220 20.58 7.99 11.76
N GLU A 221 19.51 7.20 11.85
CA GLU A 221 18.33 7.46 12.68
C GLU A 221 18.69 7.61 14.17
N ASN A 222 19.74 6.91 14.63
CA ASN A 222 20.27 7.02 16.00
C ASN A 222 21.14 8.28 16.24
N GLY A 223 21.26 9.17 15.24
CA GLY A 223 22.05 10.40 15.30
C GLY A 223 23.54 10.22 14.99
N THR A 224 24.03 9.00 14.81
CA THR A 224 25.45 8.77 14.47
C THR A 224 25.76 9.21 13.05
N GLY A 225 26.94 9.81 12.85
CA GLY A 225 27.38 10.28 11.54
C GLY A 225 27.66 9.12 10.59
N ILE A 226 27.29 9.27 9.32
CA ILE A 226 27.59 8.28 8.27
C ILE A 226 29.08 8.38 7.92
N PRO A 227 29.94 7.37 8.13
CA PRO A 227 31.38 7.50 7.86
C PRO A 227 31.70 7.71 6.38
N ASN A 228 32.91 8.21 6.07
CA ASN A 228 33.37 8.32 4.67
C ASN A 228 33.40 6.94 4.00
N GLY A 229 32.95 6.84 2.75
CA GLY A 229 32.84 5.58 2.01
C GLY A 229 31.85 5.65 0.85
N SER A 230 31.70 4.54 0.14
CA SER A 230 30.78 4.39 -1.01
C SER A 230 29.55 3.58 -0.62
N TYR A 231 28.36 4.14 -0.85
CA TYR A 231 27.10 3.56 -0.37
C TYR A 231 25.99 3.63 -1.41
N ARG A 232 24.89 2.94 -1.12
CA ARG A 232 23.58 3.18 -1.73
C ARG A 232 22.53 3.37 -0.65
N VAL A 233 21.48 4.09 -0.98
CA VAL A 233 20.28 4.24 -0.15
C VAL A 233 19.26 3.21 -0.62
N MET A 234 18.81 2.36 0.28
CA MET A 234 17.73 1.41 0.03
C MET A 234 16.44 1.91 0.65
N LEU A 235 15.44 2.22 -0.18
CA LEU A 235 14.07 2.55 0.24
C LEU A 235 13.21 1.29 0.21
N ARG A 236 12.54 1.00 1.32
CA ARG A 236 11.63 -0.13 1.49
C ARG A 236 10.26 0.35 1.95
N ALA A 237 9.21 -0.04 1.24
CA ALA A 237 7.84 0.25 1.63
C ALA A 237 7.02 -1.04 1.71
N ALA A 238 6.43 -1.32 2.86
CA ALA A 238 5.57 -2.48 3.04
C ALA A 238 4.28 -2.34 2.22
N LYS A 239 3.88 -3.42 1.54
CA LYS A 239 2.58 -3.56 0.87
C LYS A 239 1.44 -3.60 1.90
N ILE A 240 0.21 -3.33 1.47
CA ILE A 240 -0.96 -3.35 2.36
C ILE A 240 -1.31 -4.79 2.77
N ALA A 241 -1.85 -4.94 3.98
CA ALA A 241 -2.34 -6.21 4.54
C ALA A 241 -1.28 -7.32 4.55
N THR A 242 -0.07 -6.94 4.94
CA THR A 242 1.11 -7.76 4.76
C THR A 242 1.77 -8.15 6.08
N ASP A 243 2.48 -9.27 6.07
CA ASP A 243 3.33 -9.70 7.18
C ASP A 243 4.68 -9.01 7.06
N LEU A 244 5.01 -8.15 8.03
CA LEU A 244 6.22 -7.32 8.02
C LEU A 244 7.51 -8.12 8.22
N THR A 245 7.43 -9.41 8.55
CA THR A 245 8.61 -10.27 8.70
C THR A 245 9.11 -10.88 7.40
N LYS A 246 8.38 -10.69 6.29
CA LYS A 246 8.72 -11.30 4.99
C LYS A 246 9.20 -10.26 4.00
N ASP A 247 10.36 -10.46 3.41
CA ASP A 247 10.94 -9.49 2.46
C ASP A 247 10.08 -9.31 1.19
N ASP A 248 9.41 -10.37 0.71
CA ASP A 248 8.50 -10.34 -0.48
C ASP A 248 7.32 -9.36 -0.34
N ASN A 249 7.05 -8.94 0.89
CA ASN A 249 5.98 -8.05 1.24
C ASN A 249 6.37 -6.57 1.14
N TYR A 250 7.59 -6.26 0.69
CA TYR A 250 8.08 -4.91 0.47
C TYR A 250 8.23 -4.59 -1.01
N GLU A 251 8.03 -3.33 -1.34
CA GLU A 251 8.61 -2.72 -2.53
C GLU A 251 9.98 -2.14 -2.16
N VAL A 252 10.97 -2.40 -3.00
CA VAL A 252 12.35 -2.00 -2.76
C VAL A 252 12.85 -1.15 -3.93
N TRP A 253 13.46 -0.02 -3.60
CA TRP A 253 14.23 0.81 -4.53
C TRP A 253 15.63 1.05 -3.96
N ALA A 254 16.62 1.16 -4.84
CA ALA A 254 17.99 1.45 -4.46
C ALA A 254 18.52 2.59 -5.33
N SER A 255 19.23 3.53 -4.72
CA SER A 255 19.80 4.69 -5.41
C SER A 255 20.99 4.33 -6.32
N PRO A 256 21.40 5.26 -7.21
CA PRO A 256 22.79 5.34 -7.67
C PRO A 256 23.77 5.34 -6.51
N GLU A 257 25.03 5.04 -6.78
CA GLU A 257 26.07 5.09 -5.75
C GLU A 257 26.28 6.54 -5.28
N ILE A 258 26.42 6.71 -3.98
CA ILE A 258 26.80 7.97 -3.35
C ILE A 258 28.11 7.76 -2.60
N VAL A 259 29.03 8.70 -2.72
CA VAL A 259 30.31 8.69 -2.00
C VAL A 259 30.26 9.77 -0.94
N VAL A 260 30.43 9.38 0.32
CA VAL A 260 30.59 10.32 1.43
C VAL A 260 32.08 10.61 1.57
N ASN A 261 32.47 11.86 1.37
CA ASN A 261 33.85 12.31 1.54
C ASN A 261 33.89 13.67 2.25
N ARG A 262 33.95 13.66 3.58
CA ARG A 262 34.13 14.87 4.38
C ARG A 262 35.56 15.39 4.20
N VAL A 263 35.71 16.35 3.29
CA VAL A 263 36.90 17.22 3.14
C VAL A 263 36.70 18.48 3.97
#